data_AF-A0A4Q1V6G6-F1
#
_entry.id   AF-A0A4Q1V6G6-F1
#
_cell.length_a   1.000
_cell.length_b   1.000
_cell.length_c   1.000
_cell.angle_alpha   90.00
_cell.angle_beta   90.00
_cell.angle_gamma   90.00
#
_symmetry.space_group_name_H-M   'P 1'
#
loop_
_entity.id
_entity.type
_entity.pdbx_description
1 polymer ?
#
loop_
_entity_poly.entity_id
_entity_poly.type
_entity_poly.pdbx_seq_one_letter_code
_entity_poly.pdbx_strand_id
1 'polypeptide(L)'
;MSGGPKGLVLYIRLATCCAAIAFVTCLESSPAYALSEIQREELPSPVTPSADDDVSSPGGAVPMPAPVGTPPSTGQQPAAPDAAEPDSPADGGSNRPRVDPEAPLPEVVYDLSKLPEPVRRMHDLIIEACKSGDIEKLRPLIGKGDSMTQLSLADIDGDAIAFLKGLSGDPDGQEILAILEEVLSAGYVHVDAGTAQELYVWPYFFALPLDKLDAKQRVELFKIVTAGDFDDMKQFGAYIFYRVGITPAGQWTFFVAGD
;
A
#
# COMPACT_ATOMS: atom_id res chain seq x y z
N MET A 1 33.73 81.46 -19.80
CA MET A 1 32.97 81.11 -21.02
C MET A 1 32.32 79.76 -20.75
N SER A 2 31.08 79.79 -20.27
CA SER A 2 29.89 79.26 -20.97
C SER A 2 29.95 77.72 -21.10
N GLY A 3 29.15 76.89 -20.43
CA GLY A 3 27.79 77.08 -19.93
C GLY A 3 26.78 76.59 -20.99
N GLY A 4 26.15 75.43 -20.74
CA GLY A 4 24.99 74.89 -21.47
C GLY A 4 24.77 73.38 -21.21
N PRO A 5 23.53 72.89 -21.01
CA PRO A 5 23.13 72.39 -19.68
C PRO A 5 22.58 70.95 -19.60
N LYS A 6 22.67 70.38 -18.38
CA LYS A 6 21.79 69.33 -17.82
C LYS A 6 20.71 70.00 -16.94
N GLY A 7 19.54 69.36 -16.81
CA GLY A 7 18.39 69.82 -16.01
C GLY A 7 17.36 70.54 -16.87
N LEU A 8 16.06 70.55 -16.63
CA LEU A 8 15.19 70.29 -15.49
C LEU A 8 13.76 70.39 -16.15
N VAL A 9 12.71 69.69 -15.74
CA VAL A 9 11.65 70.28 -14.92
C VAL A 9 10.58 69.20 -14.68
N LEU A 10 10.47 68.90 -13.39
CA LEU A 10 9.38 68.31 -12.64
C LEU A 10 8.04 69.05 -12.90
N TYR A 11 6.98 68.33 -13.25
CA TYR A 11 5.61 68.78 -12.97
C TYR A 11 4.82 67.68 -12.26
N ILE A 12 4.80 67.83 -10.93
CA ILE A 12 3.80 67.33 -10.00
C ILE A 12 2.54 68.21 -10.15
N ARG A 13 1.34 67.62 -10.01
CA ARG A 13 0.06 68.11 -9.41
C ARG A 13 -1.10 67.39 -10.14
N LEU A 14 -1.83 66.43 -9.56
CA LEU A 14 -2.70 66.45 -8.37
C LEU A 14 -3.92 67.37 -8.54
N ALA A 15 -5.12 66.78 -8.67
CA ALA A 15 -6.46 67.22 -8.20
C ALA A 15 -7.55 66.58 -9.12
N THR A 16 -8.26 65.51 -8.76
CA THR A 16 -9.29 65.33 -7.70
C THR A 16 -10.61 66.07 -7.99
N CYS A 17 -11.68 65.29 -8.25
CA CYS A 17 -13.10 65.47 -7.82
C CYS A 17 -13.99 64.53 -8.67
N CYS A 18 -14.38 63.34 -8.20
CA CYS A 18 -15.50 63.03 -7.29
C CYS A 18 -16.88 63.50 -7.78
N ALA A 19 -17.72 62.56 -8.25
CA ALA A 19 -19.00 62.22 -7.61
C ALA A 19 -19.74 61.06 -8.33
N ALA A 20 -19.90 59.96 -7.56
CA ALA A 20 -21.05 59.06 -7.46
C ALA A 20 -21.76 58.51 -8.71
N ILE A 21 -21.76 57.18 -8.87
CA ILE A 21 -22.98 56.35 -8.72
C ILE A 21 -22.53 54.95 -8.29
N ALA A 22 -23.13 54.47 -7.20
CA ALA A 22 -22.95 53.16 -6.61
C ALA A 22 -23.72 52.11 -7.41
N PHE A 23 -23.09 50.96 -7.70
CA PHE A 23 -23.81 49.69 -7.83
C PHE A 23 -22.90 48.56 -7.31
N VAL A 24 -23.12 48.23 -6.05
CA VAL A 24 -22.61 47.02 -5.40
C VAL A 24 -23.35 45.84 -5.99
N THR A 25 -22.64 44.90 -6.60
CA THR A 25 -23.12 43.52 -6.76
C THR A 25 -22.00 42.57 -6.33
N CYS A 26 -22.02 42.20 -5.06
CA CYS A 26 -21.36 41.00 -4.58
C CYS A 26 -22.15 39.81 -5.13
N LEU A 27 -21.58 39.08 -6.09
CA LEU A 27 -22.03 37.72 -6.40
C LEU A 27 -21.31 36.79 -5.43
N GLU A 28 -21.97 36.52 -4.31
CA GLU A 28 -21.64 35.40 -3.45
C GLU A 28 -21.94 34.10 -4.23
N SER A 29 -20.90 33.34 -4.55
CA SER A 29 -21.05 31.97 -5.04
C SER A 29 -21.28 31.05 -3.84
N SER A 30 -22.53 30.68 -3.57
CA SER A 30 -22.84 29.59 -2.65
C SER A 30 -22.51 28.24 -3.30
N PRO A 31 -21.93 27.27 -2.58
CA PRO A 31 -21.83 25.91 -3.07
C PRO A 31 -23.22 25.27 -3.05
N ALA A 32 -23.73 24.92 -4.23
CA ALA A 32 -24.91 24.09 -4.37
C ALA A 32 -24.54 22.65 -4.01
N TYR A 33 -24.90 22.23 -2.80
CA TYR A 33 -24.98 20.82 -2.45
C TYR A 33 -26.12 20.19 -3.25
N ALA A 34 -25.78 19.55 -4.37
CA ALA A 34 -26.71 18.69 -5.09
C ALA A 34 -26.88 17.38 -4.30
N LEU A 35 -27.80 17.40 -3.34
CA LEU A 35 -28.41 16.18 -2.83
C LEU A 35 -29.42 15.74 -3.91
N SER A 36 -29.10 14.67 -4.64
CA SER A 36 -30.07 13.99 -5.49
C SER A 36 -31.22 13.50 -4.61
N GLU A 37 -32.29 14.28 -4.61
CA GLU A 37 -33.60 13.91 -4.10
C GLU A 37 -34.12 12.75 -4.97
N ILE A 38 -33.99 11.52 -4.47
CA ILE A 38 -34.64 10.35 -5.06
C ILE A 38 -36.14 10.59 -4.93
N GLN A 39 -36.78 10.89 -6.06
CA GLN A 39 -38.22 10.89 -6.21
C GLN A 39 -38.71 9.47 -5.88
N ARG A 40 -39.31 9.29 -4.70
CA ARG A 40 -40.16 8.11 -4.45
C ARG A 40 -41.36 8.25 -5.37
N GLU A 41 -41.29 7.63 -6.54
CA GLU A 41 -42.47 7.34 -7.33
C GLU A 41 -43.45 6.54 -6.47
N GLU A 42 -44.70 6.99 -6.52
CA GLU A 42 -45.88 6.43 -5.89
C GLU A 42 -46.02 4.95 -6.29
N LEU A 43 -45.60 4.05 -5.41
CA LEU A 43 -45.91 2.64 -5.55
C LEU A 43 -47.44 2.47 -5.46
N PRO A 44 -48.09 1.77 -6.42
CA PRO A 44 -49.51 1.48 -6.31
C PRO A 44 -49.78 0.63 -5.06
N SER A 45 -50.88 0.95 -4.35
CA SER A 45 -51.34 0.22 -3.17
C SER A 45 -51.42 -1.29 -3.42
N PRO A 46 -51.01 -2.14 -2.46
CA PRO A 46 -50.98 -3.57 -2.66
C PRO A 46 -52.42 -4.10 -2.76
N VAL A 47 -52.75 -4.63 -3.94
CA VAL A 47 -53.84 -5.60 -4.10
C VAL A 47 -53.45 -6.85 -3.33
N THR A 48 -54.27 -7.26 -2.36
CA THR A 48 -54.20 -8.58 -1.73
C THR A 48 -54.80 -9.63 -2.66
N PRO A 49 -54.06 -10.68 -3.03
CA PRO A 49 -54.65 -11.94 -3.47
C PRO A 49 -54.39 -13.05 -2.45
N SER A 50 -55.27 -14.04 -2.52
CA SER A 50 -55.48 -15.16 -1.63
C SER A 50 -54.32 -16.15 -1.51
N ALA A 51 -54.48 -17.04 -0.54
CA ALA A 51 -53.66 -18.20 -0.19
C ALA A 51 -53.22 -19.09 -1.37
N ASP A 52 -52.13 -19.81 -1.09
CA ASP A 52 -51.46 -20.89 -1.84
C ASP A 52 -50.67 -20.44 -3.08
N ASP A 53 -49.35 -20.34 -2.94
CA ASP A 53 -48.38 -21.24 -3.61
C ASP A 53 -46.91 -20.81 -3.36
N ASP A 54 -46.10 -21.83 -3.06
CA ASP A 54 -44.63 -22.00 -3.10
C ASP A 54 -43.70 -20.77 -3.31
N VAL A 55 -42.88 -20.46 -2.30
CA VAL A 55 -41.87 -19.39 -2.33
C VAL A 55 -40.52 -19.93 -2.80
N SER A 56 -40.12 -19.57 -4.03
CA SER A 56 -38.72 -19.59 -4.46
C SER A 56 -38.28 -18.16 -4.81
N SER A 57 -37.49 -17.53 -3.93
CA SER A 57 -36.80 -16.26 -4.22
C SER A 57 -35.49 -16.51 -4.95
N PRO A 58 -35.20 -15.85 -6.10
CA PRO A 58 -33.84 -15.70 -6.57
C PRO A 58 -33.25 -14.43 -5.95
N GLY A 59 -32.60 -14.57 -4.79
CA GLY A 59 -31.74 -13.55 -4.22
C GLY A 59 -30.44 -13.49 -5.04
N GLY A 60 -30.21 -12.37 -5.72
CA GLY A 60 -28.93 -12.05 -6.35
C GLY A 60 -27.86 -11.82 -5.29
N ALA A 61 -27.18 -12.88 -4.87
CA ALA A 61 -25.93 -12.78 -4.15
C ALA A 61 -24.82 -12.47 -5.15
N VAL A 62 -24.13 -11.34 -4.95
CA VAL A 62 -22.82 -11.11 -5.56
C VAL A 62 -21.86 -12.21 -5.05
N PRO A 63 -21.19 -12.97 -5.93
CA PRO A 63 -20.29 -14.03 -5.48
C PRO A 63 -19.07 -13.43 -4.78
N MET A 64 -18.82 -13.81 -3.53
CA MET A 64 -17.50 -13.65 -2.91
C MET A 64 -16.52 -14.62 -3.57
N PRO A 65 -15.25 -14.24 -3.81
CA PRO A 65 -14.22 -15.19 -4.20
C PRO A 65 -14.01 -16.21 -3.07
N ALA A 66 -13.75 -17.46 -3.44
CA ALA A 66 -13.58 -18.56 -2.51
C ALA A 66 -12.29 -18.37 -1.68
N PRO A 67 -12.26 -18.85 -0.42
CA PRO A 67 -11.04 -18.85 0.39
C PRO A 67 -9.95 -19.68 -0.28
N VAL A 68 -8.73 -19.18 -0.29
CA VAL A 68 -7.52 -19.89 -0.73
C VAL A 68 -7.40 -21.18 0.09
N GLY A 69 -7.29 -22.31 -0.60
CA GLY A 69 -7.20 -23.63 0.01
C GLY A 69 -5.91 -23.79 0.81
N THR A 70 -6.06 -24.10 2.10
CA THR A 70 -4.97 -24.59 2.94
C THR A 70 -4.54 -26.00 2.49
N PRO A 71 -3.23 -26.31 2.40
CA PRO A 71 -2.77 -27.67 2.17
C PRO A 71 -3.12 -28.57 3.37
N PRO A 72 -3.37 -29.88 3.17
CA PRO A 72 -3.89 -30.76 4.22
C PRO A 72 -2.88 -30.98 5.34
N SER A 73 -3.25 -30.54 6.55
CA SER A 73 -2.57 -30.91 7.79
C SER A 73 -2.87 -32.37 8.14
N THR A 74 -1.91 -33.24 7.89
CA THR A 74 -1.92 -34.61 8.43
C THR A 74 -1.67 -34.52 9.93
N GLY A 75 -2.70 -34.80 10.71
CA GLY A 75 -2.66 -34.71 12.16
C GLY A 75 -1.66 -35.68 12.80
N GLN A 76 -0.98 -35.18 13.83
CA GLN A 76 -0.64 -35.92 15.04
C GLN A 76 -0.30 -34.90 16.13
N GLN A 77 -1.17 -34.81 17.12
CA GLN A 77 -0.97 -34.03 18.34
C GLN A 77 -0.18 -34.87 19.36
N PRO A 78 0.92 -34.35 19.90
CA PRO A 78 1.42 -34.77 21.20
C PRO A 78 1.12 -33.71 22.28
N ALA A 79 0.80 -34.20 23.47
CA ALA A 79 0.44 -33.42 24.65
C ALA A 79 1.52 -32.42 25.10
N ALA A 80 1.07 -31.29 25.65
CA ALA A 80 1.89 -30.26 26.26
C ALA A 80 2.75 -30.79 27.42
N PRO A 81 3.94 -30.20 27.59
CA PRO A 81 4.32 -29.74 28.93
C PRO A 81 4.79 -28.28 28.94
N ASP A 82 4.35 -27.63 30.02
CA ASP A 82 4.85 -26.48 30.78
C ASP A 82 5.80 -25.42 30.19
N ALA A 83 5.53 -24.19 30.60
CA ALA A 83 6.13 -22.95 30.14
C ALA A 83 7.66 -22.86 30.31
N ALA A 84 8.33 -22.52 29.22
CA ALA A 84 9.55 -21.72 29.21
C ALA A 84 9.56 -20.91 27.90
N GLU A 85 9.75 -19.60 27.99
CA GLU A 85 9.95 -18.72 26.83
C GLU A 85 11.11 -19.28 25.99
N PRO A 86 10.91 -19.57 24.69
CA PRO A 86 12.03 -19.94 23.85
C PRO A 86 12.75 -18.66 23.44
N ASP A 87 13.90 -18.44 24.06
CA ASP A 87 14.98 -17.61 23.51
C ASP A 87 15.33 -18.22 22.15
N SER A 88 14.73 -17.68 21.08
CA SER A 88 14.83 -18.25 19.75
C SER A 88 16.25 -18.00 19.21
N PRO A 89 16.97 -19.05 18.76
CA PRO A 89 18.29 -18.87 18.16
C PRO A 89 18.17 -17.97 16.93
N ALA A 90 19.16 -17.12 16.71
CA ALA A 90 19.26 -16.28 15.53
C ALA A 90 19.19 -17.15 14.26
N ASP A 91 18.04 -17.11 13.59
CA ASP A 91 17.83 -17.78 12.32
C ASP A 91 18.48 -16.94 11.21
N GLY A 92 19.61 -17.42 10.70
CA GLY A 92 20.43 -16.75 9.68
C GLY A 92 19.78 -16.63 8.30
N GLY A 93 18.49 -16.96 8.16
CA GLY A 93 17.67 -16.76 6.97
C GLY A 93 16.52 -15.75 7.15
N SER A 94 16.37 -15.15 8.34
CA SER A 94 15.26 -14.25 8.57
C SER A 94 15.57 -12.87 7.99
N ASN A 95 14.94 -12.51 6.87
CA ASN A 95 14.87 -11.12 6.38
C ASN A 95 14.19 -10.15 7.38
N ARG A 96 13.85 -10.60 8.60
CA ARG A 96 13.19 -9.83 9.64
C ARG A 96 14.17 -8.85 10.28
N PRO A 97 13.89 -7.53 10.23
CA PRO A 97 14.53 -6.57 11.11
C PRO A 97 14.35 -7.04 12.54
N ARG A 98 15.38 -6.89 13.37
CA ARG A 98 15.26 -7.12 14.81
C ARG A 98 14.35 -6.04 15.40
N VAL A 99 13.06 -6.32 15.48
CA VAL A 99 12.09 -5.43 16.12
C VAL A 99 12.19 -5.64 17.62
N ASP A 100 12.92 -4.75 18.30
CA ASP A 100 12.89 -4.67 19.76
C ASP A 100 11.58 -3.95 20.18
N PRO A 101 10.68 -4.62 20.92
CA PRO A 101 9.40 -4.03 21.32
C PRO A 101 9.56 -2.84 22.28
N GLU A 102 10.71 -2.64 22.91
CA GLU A 102 10.99 -1.49 23.77
C GLU A 102 11.76 -0.37 23.05
N ALA A 103 12.35 -0.65 21.88
CA ALA A 103 13.03 0.36 21.08
C ALA A 103 12.04 1.38 20.49
N PRO A 104 12.51 2.61 20.18
CA PRO A 104 11.73 3.57 19.41
C PRO A 104 11.26 2.96 18.09
N LEU A 105 9.97 3.13 17.79
CA LEU A 105 9.42 2.66 16.52
C LEU A 105 10.13 3.36 15.35
N PRO A 106 10.44 2.64 14.26
CA PRO A 106 11.04 3.24 13.08
C PRO A 106 10.10 4.30 12.48
N GLU A 107 10.68 5.33 11.86
CA GLU A 107 9.91 6.34 11.14
C GLU A 107 9.23 5.69 9.92
N VAL A 108 7.90 5.74 9.90
CA VAL A 108 7.10 5.33 8.74
C VAL A 108 7.04 6.49 7.75
N VAL A 109 7.53 6.26 6.53
CA VAL A 109 7.60 7.27 5.47
C VAL A 109 6.67 6.88 4.32
N TYR A 110 5.84 7.83 3.87
CA TYR A 110 4.93 7.64 2.73
C TYR A 110 5.35 8.46 1.50
N ASP A 111 6.17 9.50 1.72
CA ASP A 111 6.63 10.39 0.66
C ASP A 111 7.84 9.77 -0.07
N LEU A 112 7.57 9.17 -1.23
CA LEU A 112 8.58 8.55 -2.08
C LEU A 112 9.64 9.53 -2.59
N SER A 113 9.42 10.84 -2.53
CA SER A 113 10.43 11.83 -2.92
C SER A 113 11.63 11.87 -1.96
N LYS A 114 11.47 11.33 -0.74
CA LYS A 114 12.54 11.18 0.26
C LYS A 114 13.44 9.98 0.01
N LEU A 115 13.07 9.07 -0.89
CA LEU A 115 13.92 7.93 -1.26
C LEU A 115 15.16 8.39 -2.03
N PRO A 116 16.31 7.74 -1.85
CA PRO A 116 17.42 7.86 -2.79
C PRO A 116 16.96 7.55 -4.21
N GLU A 117 17.52 8.27 -5.20
CA GLU A 117 17.12 8.11 -6.60
C GLU A 117 17.15 6.65 -7.09
N PRO A 118 18.17 5.82 -6.78
CA PRO A 118 18.20 4.43 -7.22
C PRO A 118 17.05 3.61 -6.65
N VAL A 119 16.69 3.84 -5.38
CA VAL A 119 15.59 3.15 -4.71
C VAL A 119 14.25 3.53 -5.33
N ARG A 120 14.01 4.84 -5.49
CA ARG A 120 12.78 5.36 -6.12
C ARG A 120 12.65 4.83 -7.55
N ARG A 121 13.74 4.81 -8.31
CA ARG A 121 13.74 4.29 -9.68
C ARG A 121 13.39 2.80 -9.73
N MET A 122 13.96 1.97 -8.85
CA MET A 122 13.62 0.55 -8.79
C MET A 122 12.15 0.34 -8.39
N HIS A 123 11.68 1.06 -7.37
CA HIS A 123 10.26 1.09 -6.98
C HIS A 123 9.36 1.41 -8.18
N ASP A 124 9.63 2.51 -8.89
CA ASP A 124 8.81 2.95 -10.01
C ASP A 124 8.82 1.94 -11.16
N LEU A 125 9.97 1.33 -11.46
CA LEU A 125 10.06 0.28 -12.48
C LEU A 125 9.23 -0.96 -12.13
N ILE A 126 9.21 -1.37 -10.85
CA ILE A 126 8.39 -2.50 -10.40
C ILE A 126 6.90 -2.13 -10.51
N ILE A 127 6.51 -0.94 -10.05
CA ILE A 127 5.12 -0.45 -10.17
C ILE A 127 4.66 -0.41 -11.63
N GLU A 128 5.49 0.11 -12.55
CA GLU A 128 5.15 0.16 -13.97
C GLU A 128 5.06 -1.24 -14.61
N ALA A 129 5.86 -2.20 -14.14
CA ALA A 129 5.72 -3.60 -14.54
C ALA A 129 4.38 -4.17 -14.05
N CYS A 130 4.02 -3.97 -12.78
CA CYS A 130 2.74 -4.43 -12.21
C CYS A 130 1.54 -3.84 -12.96
N LYS A 131 1.49 -2.52 -13.16
CA LYS A 131 0.40 -1.83 -13.86
C LYS A 131 0.20 -2.28 -15.30
N SER A 132 1.22 -2.86 -15.91
CA SER A 132 1.10 -3.40 -17.26
C SER A 132 0.34 -4.71 -17.36
N GLY A 133 0.21 -5.44 -16.24
CA GLY A 133 -0.36 -6.79 -16.19
C GLY A 133 0.49 -7.88 -16.85
N ASP A 134 1.68 -7.55 -17.36
CA ASP A 134 2.60 -8.50 -17.98
C ASP A 134 3.75 -8.83 -17.02
N ILE A 135 3.66 -9.99 -16.39
CA ILE A 135 4.63 -10.43 -15.37
C ILE A 135 6.06 -10.59 -15.93
N GLU A 136 6.22 -10.80 -17.25
CA GLU A 136 7.54 -10.85 -17.87
C GLU A 136 8.30 -9.52 -17.76
N LYS A 137 7.59 -8.39 -17.53
CA LYS A 137 8.25 -7.10 -17.28
C LYS A 137 9.00 -7.02 -15.96
N LEU A 138 8.77 -7.95 -15.03
CA LEU A 138 9.60 -8.07 -13.81
C LEU A 138 10.96 -8.71 -14.09
N ARG A 139 11.08 -9.54 -15.14
CA ARG A 139 12.30 -10.29 -15.45
C ARG A 139 13.58 -9.45 -15.53
N PRO A 140 13.62 -8.25 -16.15
CA PRO A 140 14.82 -7.42 -16.16
C PRO A 140 15.14 -6.76 -14.81
N LEU A 141 14.19 -6.72 -13.88
CA LEU A 141 14.34 -6.10 -12.55
C LEU A 141 14.82 -7.11 -11.50
N ILE A 142 14.48 -8.39 -11.70
CA ILE A 142 14.94 -9.51 -10.87
C ILE A 142 16.45 -9.69 -11.07
N GLY A 143 17.21 -9.52 -9.98
CA GLY A 143 18.65 -9.66 -9.97
C GLY A 143 19.11 -11.10 -10.24
N LYS A 144 20.39 -11.28 -10.56
CA LYS A 144 20.98 -12.59 -10.94
C LYS A 144 22.33 -12.79 -10.26
N GLY A 145 22.75 -14.05 -10.11
CA GLY A 145 24.05 -14.37 -9.50
C GLY A 145 24.15 -13.83 -8.07
N ASP A 146 25.24 -13.13 -7.76
CA ASP A 146 25.49 -12.57 -6.41
C ASP A 146 24.47 -11.50 -5.99
N SER A 147 23.69 -10.96 -6.94
CA SER A 147 22.64 -9.98 -6.68
C SER A 147 21.24 -10.55 -6.87
N MET A 148 21.08 -11.89 -6.81
CA MET A 148 19.80 -12.55 -7.03
C MET A 148 18.72 -12.03 -6.09
N THR A 149 17.56 -11.67 -6.65
CA THR A 149 16.40 -11.31 -5.84
C THR A 149 15.82 -12.58 -5.22
N GLN A 150 15.67 -12.58 -3.90
CA GLN A 150 15.05 -13.67 -3.17
C GLN A 150 13.53 -13.61 -3.35
N LEU A 151 12.94 -14.65 -3.97
CA LEU A 151 11.48 -14.73 -4.20
C LEU A 151 10.79 -15.76 -3.30
N SER A 152 11.56 -16.51 -2.51
CA SER A 152 11.09 -17.48 -1.53
C SER A 152 12.07 -17.55 -0.36
N LEU A 153 11.57 -17.96 0.81
CA LEU A 153 12.41 -18.29 1.96
C LEU A 153 13.12 -19.65 1.79
N ALA A 154 12.60 -20.49 0.91
CA ALA A 154 13.25 -21.72 0.46
C ALA A 154 13.97 -21.49 -0.89
N ASP A 155 14.90 -22.39 -1.22
CA ASP A 155 15.56 -22.38 -2.52
C ASP A 155 14.54 -22.51 -3.65
N ILE A 156 14.79 -21.75 -4.72
CA ILE A 156 14.00 -21.80 -5.94
C ILE A 156 14.86 -22.42 -7.03
N ASP A 157 14.37 -23.51 -7.59
CA ASP A 157 14.93 -24.08 -8.81
C ASP A 157 14.19 -23.55 -10.04
N GLY A 158 14.95 -23.12 -11.06
CA GLY A 158 14.42 -22.81 -12.39
C GLY A 158 14.14 -21.33 -12.64
N ASP A 159 13.08 -21.06 -13.41
CA ASP A 159 12.78 -19.73 -13.91
C ASP A 159 12.00 -18.88 -12.90
N ALA A 160 12.53 -17.69 -12.57
CA ALA A 160 11.94 -16.79 -11.58
C ALA A 160 10.50 -16.35 -11.93
N ILE A 161 10.20 -16.10 -13.21
CA ILE A 161 8.85 -15.70 -13.62
C ILE A 161 7.90 -16.89 -13.57
N ALA A 162 8.34 -18.08 -14.01
CA ALA A 162 7.54 -19.29 -13.87
C ALA A 162 7.23 -19.60 -12.39
N PHE A 163 8.20 -19.39 -11.49
CA PHE A 163 7.99 -19.52 -10.06
C PHE A 163 6.91 -18.54 -9.55
N LEU A 164 7.04 -17.24 -9.86
CA LEU A 164 6.05 -16.24 -9.46
C LEU A 164 4.65 -16.53 -10.01
N LYS A 165 4.53 -16.97 -11.28
CA LYS A 165 3.24 -17.43 -11.84
C LYS A 165 2.66 -18.61 -11.07
N GLY A 166 3.51 -19.54 -10.61
CA GLY A 166 3.08 -20.69 -9.82
C GLY A 166 2.54 -20.34 -8.42
N LEU A 167 2.88 -19.16 -7.88
CA LEU A 167 2.31 -18.64 -6.64
C LEU A 167 0.95 -17.96 -6.84
N SER A 168 0.62 -17.63 -8.09
CA SER A 168 -0.60 -16.92 -8.46
C SER A 168 -1.77 -17.90 -8.57
N GLY A 169 -2.95 -17.46 -8.15
CA GLY A 169 -4.24 -18.14 -8.33
C GLY A 169 -4.80 -18.02 -9.75
N ASP A 170 -4.19 -17.19 -10.59
CA ASP A 170 -4.46 -17.06 -12.02
C ASP A 170 -3.27 -17.54 -12.86
N PRO A 171 -3.50 -18.02 -14.11
CA PRO A 171 -2.43 -18.59 -14.93
C PRO A 171 -1.42 -17.56 -15.45
N ASP A 172 -1.75 -16.27 -15.42
CA ASP A 172 -0.96 -15.21 -16.04
C ASP A 172 -0.05 -14.47 -15.03
N GLY A 173 -0.25 -14.68 -13.72
CA GLY A 173 0.54 -14.08 -12.66
C GLY A 173 0.01 -12.71 -12.19
N GLN A 174 -1.22 -12.34 -12.58
CA GLN A 174 -1.79 -11.02 -12.32
C GLN A 174 -2.12 -10.80 -10.85
N GLU A 175 -2.52 -11.83 -10.12
CA GLU A 175 -2.71 -11.75 -8.67
C GLU A 175 -1.41 -11.40 -7.96
N ILE A 176 -0.29 -12.02 -8.34
CA ILE A 176 1.03 -11.66 -7.78
C ILE A 176 1.44 -10.24 -8.13
N LEU A 177 1.17 -9.77 -9.36
CA LEU A 177 1.41 -8.37 -9.72
C LEU A 177 0.59 -7.39 -8.88
N ALA A 178 -0.68 -7.72 -8.63
CA ALA A 178 -1.57 -6.91 -7.80
C ALA A 178 -1.08 -6.87 -6.33
N ILE A 179 -0.66 -8.01 -5.77
CA ILE A 179 -0.08 -8.08 -4.42
C ILE A 179 1.19 -7.23 -4.34
N LEU A 180 2.10 -7.37 -5.31
CA LEU A 180 3.35 -6.60 -5.34
C LEU A 180 3.09 -5.09 -5.44
N GLU A 181 2.12 -4.67 -6.26
CA GLU A 181 1.70 -3.27 -6.37
C GLU A 181 1.11 -2.74 -5.07
N GLU A 182 0.21 -3.51 -4.42
CA GLU A 182 -0.44 -3.10 -3.17
C GLU A 182 0.58 -3.00 -2.02
N VAL A 183 1.53 -3.93 -1.94
CA VAL A 183 2.65 -3.90 -0.96
C VAL A 183 3.50 -2.65 -1.15
N LEU A 184 3.91 -2.33 -2.37
CA LEU A 184 4.74 -1.16 -2.66
C LEU A 184 3.99 0.17 -2.54
N SER A 185 2.66 0.16 -2.64
CA SER A 185 1.80 1.32 -2.45
C SER A 185 1.64 1.72 -0.98
N ALA A 186 2.01 0.85 -0.03
CA ALA A 186 2.04 1.15 1.39
C ALA A 186 3.20 2.09 1.76
N GLY A 187 3.19 2.57 3.02
CA GLY A 187 4.36 3.27 3.57
C GLY A 187 5.57 2.32 3.71
N TYR A 188 6.76 2.91 3.80
CA TYR A 188 8.01 2.18 3.97
C TYR A 188 8.77 2.60 5.22
N VAL A 189 9.76 1.79 5.58
CA VAL A 189 10.75 2.10 6.62
C VAL A 189 12.16 2.02 6.04
N HIS A 190 13.08 2.79 6.60
CA HIS A 190 14.50 2.67 6.35
C HIS A 190 15.14 1.97 7.55
N VAL A 191 15.63 0.75 7.34
CA VAL A 191 16.18 -0.11 8.40
C VAL A 191 17.69 -0.24 8.28
N ASP A 192 18.34 -0.45 9.42
CA ASP A 192 19.79 -0.73 9.52
C ASP A 192 20.69 0.30 8.81
N ALA A 193 20.27 1.58 8.84
CA ALA A 193 20.95 2.70 8.19
C ALA A 193 22.43 2.78 8.56
N GLY A 194 23.31 2.88 7.55
CA GLY A 194 24.76 2.96 7.69
C GLY A 194 25.45 1.61 7.90
N THR A 195 24.73 0.49 7.82
CA THR A 195 25.29 -0.87 7.93
C THR A 195 25.33 -1.58 6.57
N ALA A 196 25.93 -2.77 6.53
CA ALA A 196 25.89 -3.61 5.33
C ALA A 196 24.50 -4.20 5.04
N GLN A 197 23.57 -4.10 5.99
CA GLN A 197 22.18 -4.59 5.92
C GLN A 197 21.18 -3.48 5.64
N GLU A 198 21.65 -2.27 5.30
CA GLU A 198 20.80 -1.10 5.03
C GLU A 198 19.78 -1.39 3.92
N LEU A 199 18.49 -1.20 4.23
CA LEU A 199 17.38 -1.52 3.34
C LEU A 199 16.21 -0.53 3.49
N TYR A 200 15.52 -0.30 2.37
CA TYR A 200 14.20 0.30 2.33
C TYR A 200 13.18 -0.82 2.16
N VAL A 201 12.21 -0.90 3.07
CA VAL A 201 11.32 -2.07 3.18
C VAL A 201 9.85 -1.69 3.18
N TRP A 202 9.07 -2.46 2.43
CA TRP A 202 7.62 -2.37 2.29
C TRP A 202 6.94 -3.70 2.64
N PRO A 203 5.71 -3.68 3.20
CA PRO A 203 5.11 -2.52 3.83
C PRO A 203 5.80 -2.26 5.19
N TYR A 204 5.64 -1.05 5.74
CA TYR A 204 6.20 -0.71 7.05
C TYR A 204 5.79 -1.67 8.18
N PHE A 205 4.63 -2.35 8.07
CA PHE A 205 4.16 -3.35 9.04
C PHE A 205 5.18 -4.44 9.35
N PHE A 206 6.07 -4.74 8.40
CA PHE A 206 7.13 -5.71 8.59
C PHE A 206 8.16 -5.32 9.66
N ALA A 207 8.29 -4.03 9.97
CA ALA A 207 9.22 -3.49 10.95
C ALA A 207 8.54 -2.91 12.19
N LEU A 208 7.22 -3.09 12.35
CA LEU A 208 6.48 -2.60 13.51
C LEU A 208 5.74 -3.74 14.22
N PRO A 209 5.65 -3.69 15.57
CA PRO A 209 4.74 -4.56 16.31
C PRO A 209 3.28 -4.28 15.90
N LEU A 210 2.54 -5.34 15.55
CA LEU A 210 1.18 -5.22 15.02
C LEU A 210 0.17 -4.64 16.04
N ASP A 211 0.42 -4.84 17.33
CA ASP A 211 -0.36 -4.29 18.44
C ASP A 211 -0.16 -2.78 18.63
N LYS A 212 0.94 -2.23 18.10
CA LYS A 212 1.25 -0.79 18.15
C LYS A 212 0.73 0.00 16.95
N LEU A 213 0.09 -0.65 15.98
CA LEU A 213 -0.54 0.04 14.85
C LEU A 213 -1.71 0.91 15.34
N ASP A 214 -1.76 2.15 14.85
CA ASP A 214 -2.93 3.01 15.09
C ASP A 214 -4.13 2.60 14.21
N ALA A 215 -5.27 3.29 14.37
CA ALA A 215 -6.48 2.97 13.61
C ALA A 215 -6.34 3.20 12.09
N LYS A 216 -5.61 4.22 11.66
CA LYS A 216 -5.35 4.50 10.24
C LYS A 216 -4.43 3.43 9.66
N GLN A 217 -3.38 3.07 10.39
CA GLN A 217 -2.43 2.03 9.99
C GLN A 217 -3.11 0.66 9.92
N ARG A 218 -4.05 0.35 10.81
CA ARG A 218 -4.88 -0.86 10.70
C ARG A 218 -5.76 -0.88 9.45
N VAL A 219 -6.33 0.25 9.04
CA VAL A 219 -7.09 0.33 7.78
C VAL A 219 -6.18 0.05 6.58
N GLU A 220 -4.95 0.57 6.59
CA GLU A 220 -3.96 0.29 5.54
C GLU A 220 -3.54 -1.18 5.51
N LEU A 221 -3.33 -1.79 6.68
CA LEU A 221 -3.04 -3.22 6.79
C LEU A 221 -4.16 -4.04 6.13
N PHE A 222 -5.43 -3.72 6.41
CA PHE A 222 -6.59 -4.42 5.85
C PHE A 222 -6.82 -4.20 4.35
N LYS A 223 -6.03 -3.35 3.69
CA LYS A 223 -6.00 -3.33 2.21
C LYS A 223 -5.16 -4.46 1.64
N ILE A 224 -4.15 -4.91 2.39
CA ILE A 224 -3.19 -5.92 1.96
C ILE A 224 -3.63 -7.31 2.42
N VAL A 225 -4.16 -7.41 3.63
CA VAL A 225 -4.50 -8.70 4.27
C VAL A 225 -5.93 -8.69 4.78
N THR A 226 -6.54 -9.87 4.92
CA THR A 226 -7.89 -9.98 5.46
C THR A 226 -7.91 -9.90 6.99
N ALA A 227 -9.10 -9.76 7.57
CA ALA A 227 -9.26 -9.80 9.03
C ALA A 227 -8.84 -11.16 9.63
N GLY A 228 -9.04 -12.26 8.90
CA GLY A 228 -8.58 -13.59 9.31
C GLY A 228 -7.06 -13.67 9.34
N ASP A 229 -6.39 -13.23 8.27
CA ASP A 229 -4.92 -13.20 8.20
C ASP A 229 -4.31 -12.35 9.33
N PHE A 230 -4.94 -11.22 9.66
CA PHE A 230 -4.51 -10.39 10.78
C PHE A 230 -4.68 -11.08 12.13
N ASP A 231 -5.75 -11.84 12.33
CA ASP A 231 -5.95 -12.62 13.55
C ASP A 231 -4.87 -13.70 13.72
N ASP A 232 -4.47 -14.36 12.63
CA ASP A 232 -3.36 -15.33 12.63
C ASP A 232 -2.01 -14.65 12.87
N MET A 233 -1.75 -13.51 12.21
CA MET A 233 -0.55 -12.69 12.41
C MET A 233 -0.40 -12.19 13.85
N LYS A 234 -1.49 -11.88 14.55
CA LYS A 234 -1.46 -11.51 15.96
C LYS A 234 -1.05 -12.67 16.87
N GLN A 235 -1.47 -13.89 16.56
CA GLN A 235 -1.06 -15.07 17.31
C GLN A 235 0.43 -15.36 17.10
N PHE A 236 0.91 -15.15 15.88
CA PHE A 236 2.31 -15.28 15.53
C PHE A 236 3.18 -14.12 16.06
N GLY A 237 2.59 -12.93 16.24
CA GLY A 237 3.23 -11.74 16.80
C GLY A 237 3.98 -10.87 15.78
N ALA A 238 3.86 -11.15 14.48
CA ALA A 238 4.54 -10.41 13.43
C ALA A 238 3.75 -10.40 12.12
N TYR A 239 4.06 -9.43 11.25
CA TYR A 239 3.60 -9.43 9.87
C TYR A 239 4.31 -10.53 9.07
N ILE A 240 3.53 -11.47 8.53
CA ILE A 240 4.04 -12.64 7.78
C ILE A 240 3.56 -12.68 6.32
N PHE A 241 2.95 -11.61 5.80
CA PHE A 241 2.58 -11.57 4.39
C PHE A 241 3.73 -11.08 3.50
N TYR A 242 3.45 -10.84 2.22
CA TYR A 242 4.44 -10.40 1.25
C TYR A 242 5.13 -9.09 1.63
N ARG A 243 6.44 -9.04 1.40
CA ARG A 243 7.29 -7.88 1.70
C ARG A 243 8.35 -7.68 0.62
N VAL A 244 8.75 -6.43 0.41
CA VAL A 244 9.77 -6.03 -0.57
C VAL A 244 10.91 -5.30 0.13
N GLY A 245 12.14 -5.64 -0.25
CA GLY A 245 13.36 -4.95 0.18
C GLY A 245 14.14 -4.39 -1.01
N ILE A 246 14.61 -3.14 -0.89
CA ILE A 246 15.46 -2.49 -1.89
C ILE A 246 16.65 -1.85 -1.17
N THR A 247 17.88 -2.11 -1.63
CA THR A 247 19.09 -1.49 -1.07
C THR A 247 19.20 -0.02 -1.48
N PRO A 248 20.00 0.81 -0.79
CA PRO A 248 20.31 2.18 -1.22
C PRO A 248 20.83 2.30 -2.66
N ALA A 249 21.46 1.25 -3.19
CA ALA A 249 21.96 1.17 -4.56
C ALA A 249 20.85 0.85 -5.61
N GLY A 250 19.60 0.64 -5.17
CA GLY A 250 18.48 0.30 -6.04
C GLY A 250 18.41 -1.17 -6.44
N GLN A 251 19.14 -2.06 -5.77
CA GLN A 251 18.99 -3.50 -5.98
C GLN A 251 17.74 -4.00 -5.27
N TRP A 252 16.84 -4.66 -6.01
CA TRP A 252 15.71 -5.40 -5.44
C TRP A 252 16.22 -6.69 -4.79
N THR A 253 16.23 -6.74 -3.47
CA THR A 253 16.83 -7.85 -2.71
C THR A 253 15.86 -8.98 -2.46
N PHE A 254 14.60 -8.67 -2.14
CA PHE A 254 13.60 -9.69 -1.90
C PHE A 254 12.18 -9.25 -2.24
N PHE A 255 11.38 -10.22 -2.64
CA PHE A 255 9.92 -10.19 -2.62
C PHE A 255 9.42 -11.56 -2.17
N VAL A 256 9.11 -11.69 -0.88
CA VAL A 256 8.82 -12.98 -0.26
C VAL A 256 7.59 -12.89 0.63
N ALA A 257 6.78 -13.95 0.68
CA ALA A 257 5.83 -14.16 1.77
C ALA A 257 6.59 -14.60 3.02
N GLY A 258 6.11 -14.20 4.21
CA GLY A 258 6.56 -14.78 5.47
C GLY A 258 5.90 -16.14 5.72
N ASP A 259 6.46 -16.84 6.71
CA ASP A 259 5.84 -18.00 7.38
C ASP A 259 5.55 -17.59 8.82
#